data_AF-A0A815AVL3-F1
#
_entry.id   AF-A0A815AVL3-F1
#
_cell.length_a   1.000
_cell.length_b   1.000
_cell.length_c   1.000
_cell.angle_alpha   90.00
_cell.angle_beta   90.00
_cell.angle_gamma   90.00
#
_symmetry.space_group_name_H-M   'P 1'
#
loop_
_entity.id
_entity.type
_entity.pdbx_description
1 polymer ?
#
loop_
_entity_poly.entity_id
_entity_poly.type
_entity_poly.pdbx_seq_one_letter_code
_entity_poly.pdbx_strand_id
1 'polypeptide(L)'
;MKLPIFLLIIFLRYVFGIVNMIIGIQQPCESIIDCLSYNDSNTVCYEGYCAPCRNSSESCSSSSHCCSASRCYRRRCTALYKTGHSCRLNRHCFDPNDFCINRICTKCIRLWAPCSSDPLATPCCVGESVCRSGTCQPARTHSQTCLSTFDCANELVCLSGTCQNPLGYC
;
A
#
# COMPACT_ATOMS: atom_id res chain seq x y z
N MET A 1 46.06 -48.97 -15.10
CA MET A 1 45.13 -48.02 -15.73
C MET A 1 44.11 -47.46 -14.71
N LYS A 2 44.53 -46.65 -13.73
CA LYS A 2 43.61 -46.05 -12.72
C LYS A 2 43.75 -44.52 -12.56
N LEU A 3 44.83 -43.95 -13.09
CA LEU A 3 45.13 -42.51 -13.05
C LEU A 3 44.10 -41.62 -13.77
N PRO A 4 43.52 -41.98 -14.94
CA PRO A 4 42.62 -41.07 -15.65
C PRO A 4 41.24 -40.94 -14.97
N ILE A 5 40.79 -41.99 -14.27
CA ILE A 5 39.50 -41.99 -13.56
C ILE A 5 39.57 -41.09 -12.33
N PHE A 6 40.70 -41.09 -11.62
CA PHE A 6 40.87 -40.27 -10.42
C PHE A 6 40.89 -38.76 -10.74
N LEU A 7 41.57 -38.37 -11.83
CA LEU A 7 41.57 -36.99 -12.32
C LEU A 7 40.19 -36.53 -12.78
N LEU A 8 39.42 -37.42 -13.43
CA LEU A 8 38.04 -37.13 -13.85
C LEU A 8 37.12 -36.87 -12.65
N ILE A 9 37.25 -37.64 -11.57
CA ILE A 9 36.45 -37.46 -10.34
C ILE A 9 36.79 -36.13 -9.66
N ILE A 10 38.07 -35.76 -9.59
CA ILE A 10 38.50 -34.46 -9.04
C ILE A 10 37.95 -33.31 -9.90
N PHE A 11 38.05 -33.43 -11.22
CA PHE A 11 37.52 -32.43 -12.15
C PHE A 11 36.00 -32.27 -12.01
N LEU A 12 35.25 -33.38 -11.92
CA LEU A 12 33.81 -33.33 -11.70
C LEU A 12 33.44 -32.67 -10.37
N ARG A 13 34.16 -32.96 -9.28
CA ARG A 13 33.92 -32.27 -7.99
C ARG A 13 34.29 -30.79 -8.03
N TYR A 14 35.35 -30.44 -8.76
CA TYR A 14 35.76 -29.06 -8.95
C TYR A 14 34.73 -28.28 -9.78
N VAL A 15 34.24 -28.85 -10.89
CA VAL A 15 33.16 -28.26 -11.70
C VAL A 15 31.87 -28.17 -10.89
N PHE A 16 31.51 -29.19 -10.13
CA PHE A 16 30.33 -29.14 -9.26
C PHE A 16 30.47 -28.08 -8.15
N GLY A 17 31.67 -27.92 -7.60
CA GLY A 17 32.00 -26.85 -6.64
C GLY A 17 31.88 -25.46 -7.26
N ILE A 18 32.41 -25.26 -8.47
CA ILE A 18 32.30 -23.99 -9.20
C ILE A 18 30.86 -23.71 -9.60
N VAL A 19 30.12 -24.71 -10.09
CA VAL A 19 28.70 -24.54 -10.47
C VAL A 19 27.85 -24.18 -9.24
N ASN A 20 28.06 -24.82 -8.09
CA ASN A 20 27.38 -24.44 -6.85
C ASN A 20 27.84 -23.11 -6.26
N MET A 21 29.05 -22.65 -6.61
CA MET A 21 29.55 -21.33 -6.20
C MET A 21 29.01 -20.21 -7.11
N ILE A 22 28.83 -20.49 -8.41
CA ILE A 22 28.29 -19.56 -9.41
C ILE A 22 26.76 -19.47 -9.31
N ILE A 23 26.09 -20.60 -9.15
CA ILE A 23 24.67 -20.67 -8.81
C ILE A 23 24.59 -20.51 -7.30
N GLY A 24 24.71 -19.26 -6.83
CA GLY A 24 24.44 -18.95 -5.43
C GLY A 24 23.13 -19.62 -5.06
N ILE A 25 23.17 -20.57 -4.11
CA ILE A 25 22.05 -21.42 -3.73
C ILE A 25 20.93 -20.47 -3.29
N GLN A 26 20.00 -20.18 -4.20
CA GLN A 26 18.85 -19.37 -3.91
C GLN A 26 18.02 -20.16 -2.92
N GLN A 27 18.05 -19.74 -1.65
CA GLN A 27 17.25 -20.38 -0.62
C GLN A 27 15.79 -20.26 -1.02
N PRO A 28 15.07 -21.39 -1.17
CA PRO A 28 13.64 -21.34 -1.38
C PRO A 28 12.98 -20.76 -0.13
N CYS A 29 11.88 -20.05 -0.32
CA CYS A 29 11.11 -19.45 0.75
C CYS A 29 9.62 -19.51 0.43
N GLU A 30 8.80 -19.64 1.47
CA GLU A 30 7.35 -19.40 1.40
C GLU A 30 6.99 -18.06 2.04
N SER A 31 7.81 -17.60 2.98
CA SER A 31 7.62 -16.37 3.72
C SER A 31 8.94 -15.64 3.95
N ILE A 32 8.85 -14.39 4.42
CA ILE A 32 10.05 -13.60 4.76
C ILE A 32 10.85 -14.20 5.92
N ILE A 33 10.22 -15.02 6.77
CA ILE A 33 10.86 -15.65 7.92
C ILE A 33 11.96 -16.61 7.47
N ASP A 34 11.75 -17.29 6.33
CA ASP A 34 12.70 -18.25 5.77
C ASP A 34 14.01 -17.55 5.32
N CYS A 35 13.91 -16.27 4.99
CA CYS A 35 15.03 -15.44 4.54
C CYS A 35 15.78 -14.74 5.69
N LEU A 36 15.29 -14.81 6.95
CA LEU A 36 15.94 -14.18 8.10
C LEU A 36 17.29 -14.81 8.48
N SER A 37 17.60 -16.01 7.97
CA SER A 37 18.92 -16.63 8.12
C SER A 37 20.00 -15.92 7.31
N TYR A 38 19.61 -15.06 6.37
CA TYR A 38 20.50 -14.25 5.56
C TYR A 38 20.93 -13.01 6.36
N ASN A 39 22.24 -12.79 6.47
CA ASN A 39 22.84 -11.72 7.28
C ASN A 39 22.58 -10.29 6.74
N ASP A 40 21.83 -10.15 5.65
CA ASP A 40 21.38 -8.88 5.09
C ASP A 40 19.94 -8.58 5.50
N SER A 41 19.76 -7.46 6.21
CA SER A 41 18.47 -6.94 6.69
C SER A 41 17.48 -6.55 5.59
N ASN A 42 17.88 -6.65 4.32
CA ASN A 42 17.12 -6.22 3.15
C ASN A 42 16.77 -7.39 2.21
N THR A 43 16.54 -8.59 2.74
CA THR A 43 16.07 -9.74 1.94
C THR A 43 14.56 -9.92 2.05
N VAL A 44 13.93 -10.31 0.95
CA VAL A 44 12.50 -10.60 0.84
C VAL A 44 12.29 -11.93 0.14
N CYS A 45 11.16 -12.58 0.43
CA CYS A 45 10.73 -13.74 -0.32
C CYS A 45 10.02 -13.28 -1.62
N TYR A 46 10.65 -13.51 -2.77
CA TYR A 46 10.15 -13.10 -4.07
C TYR A 46 10.19 -14.29 -5.04
N GLU A 47 9.05 -14.60 -5.67
CA GLU A 47 8.91 -15.77 -6.57
C GLU A 47 9.36 -17.10 -5.97
N GLY A 48 9.25 -17.26 -4.65
CA GLY A 48 9.61 -18.49 -3.95
C GLY A 48 11.09 -18.60 -3.58
N TYR A 49 11.88 -17.53 -3.73
CA TYR A 49 13.29 -17.50 -3.37
C TYR A 49 13.65 -16.23 -2.59
N CYS A 50 14.65 -16.33 -1.72
CA CYS A 50 15.18 -15.18 -1.02
C CYS A 50 16.00 -14.30 -1.98
N ALA A 51 15.56 -13.06 -2.14
CA ALA A 51 16.20 -12.06 -3.00
C ALA A 51 16.39 -10.73 -2.24
N PRO A 52 17.39 -9.92 -2.60
CA PRO A 52 17.49 -8.57 -2.07
C PRO A 52 16.26 -7.75 -2.48
N CYS A 53 15.68 -7.03 -1.52
CA CYS A 53 14.56 -6.15 -1.75
C CYS A 53 14.98 -4.96 -2.61
N ARG A 54 14.01 -4.41 -3.33
CA ARG A 54 14.19 -3.29 -4.25
C ARG A 54 13.85 -1.97 -3.57
N ASN A 55 14.77 -1.02 -3.65
CA ASN A 55 14.61 0.31 -3.08
C ASN A 55 13.63 1.15 -3.88
N SER A 56 13.24 2.30 -3.34
CA SER A 56 12.38 3.24 -4.06
C SER A 56 12.99 3.63 -5.41
N SER A 57 12.14 3.76 -6.44
CA SER A 57 12.45 3.96 -7.86
C SER A 57 13.04 2.77 -8.62
N GLU A 58 13.45 1.69 -7.96
CA GLU A 58 13.94 0.49 -8.63
C GLU A 58 12.82 -0.30 -9.30
N SER A 59 13.20 -1.08 -10.33
CA SER A 59 12.25 -1.86 -11.10
C SER A 59 11.66 -3.01 -10.29
N CYS A 60 10.37 -3.25 -10.46
CA CYS A 60 9.65 -4.32 -9.78
C CYS A 60 8.53 -4.88 -10.67
N SER A 61 8.09 -6.06 -10.30
CA SER A 61 7.00 -6.85 -10.91
C SER A 61 5.89 -7.11 -9.90
N SER A 62 6.26 -7.32 -8.63
CA SER A 62 5.36 -7.44 -7.49
C SER A 62 5.78 -6.52 -6.35
N SER A 63 4.82 -6.16 -5.50
CA SER A 63 5.06 -5.37 -4.30
C SER A 63 5.85 -6.12 -3.23
N SER A 64 5.85 -7.45 -3.27
CA SER A 64 6.67 -8.30 -2.39
C SER A 64 8.18 -8.18 -2.68
N HIS A 65 8.56 -7.71 -3.87
CA HIS A 65 9.95 -7.45 -4.22
C HIS A 65 10.47 -6.14 -3.63
N CYS A 66 9.58 -5.21 -3.28
CA CYS A 66 9.96 -3.89 -2.80
C CYS A 66 10.28 -3.93 -1.31
N CYS A 67 11.24 -3.12 -0.88
CA CYS A 67 11.60 -3.01 0.55
C CYS A 67 10.42 -2.49 1.39
N SER A 68 10.48 -2.75 2.70
CA SER A 68 9.49 -2.32 3.70
C SER A 68 9.04 -0.87 3.47
N ALA A 69 7.72 -0.63 3.56
CA ALA A 69 7.08 0.66 3.28
C ALA A 69 7.19 1.15 1.83
N SER A 70 7.30 0.24 0.86
CA SER A 70 7.13 0.57 -0.56
C SER A 70 6.28 -0.47 -1.30
N ARG A 71 5.67 -0.05 -2.42
CA ARG A 71 4.78 -0.87 -3.23
C ARG A 71 5.17 -0.80 -4.69
N CYS A 72 5.00 -1.89 -5.42
CA CYS A 72 5.27 -1.90 -6.85
C CYS A 72 4.15 -1.20 -7.62
N TYR A 73 4.49 -0.12 -8.32
CA TYR A 73 3.56 0.65 -9.14
C TYR A 73 4.22 1.07 -10.45
N ARG A 74 3.55 0.81 -11.59
CA ARG A 74 4.12 1.05 -12.94
C ARG A 74 5.53 0.46 -13.08
N ARG A 75 5.70 -0.77 -12.58
CA ARG A 75 6.97 -1.49 -12.53
C ARG A 75 8.09 -0.79 -11.76
N ARG A 76 7.77 0.12 -10.83
CA ARG A 76 8.74 0.73 -9.92
C ARG A 76 8.29 0.69 -8.47
N CYS A 77 9.22 0.43 -7.57
CA CYS A 77 8.95 0.51 -6.13
C CYS A 77 8.73 1.96 -5.75
N THR A 78 7.55 2.27 -5.23
CA THR A 78 7.16 3.62 -4.79
C THR A 78 7.05 3.61 -3.27
N ALA A 79 7.74 4.56 -2.62
CA ALA A 79 7.64 4.72 -1.17
C ALA A 79 6.22 5.10 -0.76
N LEU A 80 5.78 4.53 0.37
CA LEU A 80 4.51 4.82 0.99
C LEU A 80 4.72 5.69 2.24
N TYR A 81 3.78 6.59 2.48
CA TYR A 81 3.78 7.52 3.59
C TYR A 81 2.74 7.09 4.63
N LYS A 82 3.08 7.21 5.91
CA LYS A 82 2.16 6.91 7.01
C LYS A 82 1.06 7.98 7.09
N THR A 83 -0.01 7.66 7.83
CA THR A 83 -1.04 8.63 8.20
C THR A 83 -0.40 9.91 8.78
N GLY A 84 -0.92 11.08 8.41
CA GLY A 84 -0.40 12.40 8.82
C GLY A 84 0.75 12.93 7.97
N HIS A 85 1.33 12.13 7.07
CA HIS A 85 2.41 12.58 6.19
C HIS A 85 1.91 13.05 4.82
N SER A 86 2.76 13.82 4.13
CA SER A 86 2.40 14.39 2.84
C SER A 86 2.29 13.33 1.75
N CYS A 87 1.25 13.44 0.93
CA CYS A 87 0.98 12.59 -0.21
C CYS A 87 0.56 13.43 -1.42
N ARG A 88 0.61 12.82 -2.60
CA ARG A 88 0.03 13.39 -3.82
C ARG A 88 -1.21 12.64 -4.29
N LEU A 89 -1.27 11.34 -3.98
CA LEU A 89 -2.26 10.39 -4.49
C LEU A 89 -2.53 9.36 -3.39
N ASN A 90 -3.76 8.84 -3.29
CA ASN A 90 -4.17 7.87 -2.24
C ASN A 90 -3.22 6.67 -2.15
N ARG A 91 -2.74 6.19 -3.30
CA ARG A 91 -1.81 5.06 -3.38
C ARG A 91 -0.43 5.31 -2.77
N HIS A 92 -0.10 6.56 -2.44
CA HIS A 92 1.12 6.88 -1.70
C HIS A 92 0.93 6.66 -0.20
N CYS A 93 -0.29 6.42 0.29
CA CYS A 93 -0.52 6.14 1.70
C CYS A 93 -0.25 4.66 2.03
N PHE A 94 0.36 4.43 3.18
CA PHE A 94 0.80 3.10 3.62
C PHE A 94 -0.38 2.22 4.03
N ASP A 95 -1.31 2.76 4.82
CA ASP A 95 -2.54 2.05 5.17
C ASP A 95 -3.47 2.01 3.93
N PRO A 96 -3.97 0.82 3.53
CA PRO A 96 -4.91 0.73 2.41
C PRO A 96 -6.24 1.48 2.66
N ASN A 97 -6.55 1.84 3.90
CA ASN A 97 -7.73 2.63 4.28
C ASN A 97 -7.44 4.13 4.43
N ASP A 98 -6.20 4.56 4.18
CA ASP A 98 -5.85 5.98 4.15
C ASP A 98 -6.08 6.57 2.76
N PHE A 99 -6.60 7.79 2.74
CA PHE A 99 -6.85 8.57 1.54
C PHE A 99 -5.96 9.81 1.54
N CYS A 100 -5.51 10.24 0.36
CA CYS A 100 -4.72 11.45 0.23
C CYS A 100 -5.65 12.66 0.12
N ILE A 101 -5.92 13.29 1.25
CA ILE A 101 -6.83 14.43 1.37
C ILE A 101 -5.99 15.66 1.71
N ASN A 102 -6.15 16.75 0.97
CA ASN A 102 -5.36 17.98 1.17
C ASN A 102 -3.84 17.74 1.21
N ARG A 103 -3.35 16.79 0.39
CA ARG A 103 -1.95 16.36 0.33
C ARG A 103 -1.43 15.72 1.62
N ILE A 104 -2.31 15.20 2.48
CA ILE A 104 -1.95 14.46 3.69
C ILE A 104 -2.65 13.09 3.65
N CYS A 105 -1.92 12.04 4.05
CA CYS A 105 -2.51 10.71 4.22
C CYS A 105 -3.44 10.72 5.44
N THR A 106 -4.73 10.59 5.20
CA THR A 106 -5.77 10.75 6.19
C THR A 106 -6.52 9.44 6.33
N LYS A 107 -6.55 8.91 7.55
CA LYS A 107 -7.34 7.73 7.87
C LYS A 107 -8.81 8.09 7.81
N CYS A 108 -9.57 7.39 6.97
CA CYS A 108 -11.01 7.51 7.00
C CYS A 108 -11.62 6.40 7.87
N ILE A 109 -12.63 6.76 8.64
CA ILE A 109 -13.31 5.90 9.61
C ILE A 109 -14.74 5.60 9.16
N ARG A 110 -15.29 4.52 9.72
CA ARG A 110 -16.65 4.05 9.43
C ARG A 110 -17.71 4.95 10.09
N LEU A 111 -18.96 4.74 9.69
CA LEU A 111 -20.12 5.35 10.34
C LEU A 111 -20.05 5.17 11.87
N TRP A 112 -20.52 6.20 12.57
CA TRP A 112 -20.62 6.32 14.02
C TRP A 112 -19.30 6.40 14.78
N ALA A 113 -18.16 6.39 14.08
CA ALA A 113 -16.86 6.64 14.69
C ALA A 113 -16.59 8.16 14.85
N PRO A 114 -15.72 8.55 15.79
CA PRO A 114 -15.43 9.96 16.06
C PRO A 114 -14.60 10.60 14.95
N CYS A 115 -15.03 11.75 14.46
CA CYS A 115 -14.40 12.52 13.38
C CYS A 115 -14.23 13.98 13.76
N SER A 116 -13.47 14.72 12.94
CA SER A 116 -13.36 16.16 13.04
C SER A 116 -13.97 16.84 11.81
N SER A 117 -14.66 17.95 12.02
CA SER A 117 -15.21 18.80 10.96
C SER A 117 -14.17 19.72 10.34
N ASP A 118 -12.96 19.79 10.91
CA ASP A 118 -11.86 20.53 10.33
C ASP A 118 -11.35 19.76 9.09
N PRO A 119 -11.35 20.38 7.88
CA PRO A 119 -10.88 19.74 6.65
C PRO A 119 -9.39 19.34 6.69
N LEU A 120 -8.62 19.84 7.66
CA LEU A 120 -7.24 19.46 7.94
C LEU A 120 -7.12 18.37 9.00
N ALA A 121 -8.18 18.08 9.75
CA ALA A 121 -8.14 17.14 10.85
C ALA A 121 -8.54 15.72 10.42
N THR A 122 -7.64 14.79 10.67
CA THR A 122 -7.93 13.36 10.69
C THR A 122 -8.76 12.98 11.92
N PRO A 123 -9.74 12.06 11.81
CA PRO A 123 -10.07 11.22 10.66
C PRO A 123 -11.29 11.70 9.82
N CYS A 124 -11.26 11.42 8.52
CA CYS A 124 -12.37 11.61 7.56
C CYS A 124 -13.41 10.48 7.66
N CYS A 125 -14.58 10.64 7.04
CA CYS A 125 -15.61 9.59 7.00
C CYS A 125 -15.56 8.82 5.66
N VAL A 126 -15.72 7.50 5.68
CA VAL A 126 -15.73 6.65 4.46
C VAL A 126 -17.08 6.62 3.75
N GLY A 127 -17.08 6.49 2.43
CA GLY A 127 -18.30 6.38 1.62
C GLY A 127 -19.11 7.68 1.60
N GLU A 128 -20.43 7.57 1.41
CA GLU A 128 -21.36 8.71 1.47
C GLU A 128 -21.70 9.09 2.92
N SER A 129 -20.68 9.54 3.66
CA SER A 129 -20.84 9.96 5.05
C SER A 129 -20.10 11.25 5.36
N VAL A 130 -20.62 11.99 6.33
CA VAL A 130 -20.20 13.35 6.67
C VAL A 130 -19.93 13.44 8.16
N CYS A 131 -18.95 14.25 8.55
CA CYS A 131 -18.67 14.46 9.97
C CYS A 131 -19.68 15.43 10.57
N ARG A 132 -20.55 14.93 11.45
CA ARG A 132 -21.59 15.72 12.12
C ARG A 132 -21.50 15.54 13.62
N SER A 133 -21.39 16.66 14.34
CA SER A 133 -21.27 16.67 15.81
C SER A 133 -20.14 15.77 16.31
N GLY A 134 -19.00 15.76 15.60
CA GLY A 134 -17.84 14.94 15.95
C GLY A 134 -18.00 13.43 15.67
N THR A 135 -19.02 13.01 14.92
CA THR A 135 -19.26 11.61 14.55
C THR A 135 -19.54 11.45 13.06
N CYS A 136 -19.03 10.40 12.44
CA CYS A 136 -19.33 10.11 11.04
C CYS A 136 -20.77 9.63 10.91
N GLN A 137 -21.61 10.37 10.21
CA GLN A 137 -23.02 10.02 10.01
C GLN A 137 -23.32 9.91 8.52
N PRO A 138 -24.36 9.16 8.12
CA PRO A 138 -24.78 9.14 6.72
C PRO A 138 -25.03 10.55 6.21
N ALA A 139 -24.61 10.81 4.97
CA ALA A 139 -24.93 12.07 4.31
C ALA A 139 -26.45 12.18 4.11
N ARG A 140 -26.97 13.41 4.12
CA ARG A 140 -28.40 13.69 3.96
C ARG A 140 -28.79 13.53 2.50
N THR A 141 -29.85 12.80 2.25
CA THR A 141 -30.39 12.56 0.91
C THR A 141 -31.39 13.66 0.53
N HIS A 142 -31.91 13.61 -0.69
CA HIS A 142 -32.84 14.61 -1.21
C HIS A 142 -34.00 14.89 -0.25
N SER A 143 -34.40 16.16 -0.12
CA SER A 143 -35.45 16.68 0.77
C SER A 143 -35.20 16.52 2.28
N GLN A 144 -34.06 15.97 2.70
CA GLN A 144 -33.71 15.92 4.12
C GLN A 144 -33.13 17.25 4.59
N THR A 145 -33.36 17.57 5.87
CA THR A 145 -32.88 18.82 6.49
C THR A 145 -31.36 18.87 6.59
N CYS A 146 -30.79 20.02 6.25
CA CYS A 146 -29.36 20.28 6.26
C CYS A 146 -29.05 21.67 6.83
N LEU A 147 -27.84 21.84 7.36
CA LEU A 147 -27.32 23.12 7.84
C LEU A 147 -26.28 23.69 6.86
N SER A 148 -25.56 22.82 6.16
CA SER A 148 -24.59 23.20 5.13
C SER A 148 -24.61 22.23 3.95
N THR A 149 -24.09 22.66 2.80
CA THR A 149 -23.91 21.81 1.61
C THR A 149 -23.08 20.56 1.91
N PHE A 150 -22.15 20.63 2.85
CA PHE A 150 -21.35 19.48 3.27
C PHE A 150 -22.15 18.42 4.04
N ASP A 151 -23.41 18.68 4.41
CA ASP A 151 -24.28 17.68 5.01
C ASP A 151 -24.92 16.74 3.97
N CYS A 152 -24.95 17.15 2.70
CA CYS A 152 -25.72 16.51 1.64
C CYS A 152 -24.90 15.46 0.88
N ALA A 153 -25.57 14.41 0.43
CA ALA A 153 -24.95 13.33 -0.36
C ALA A 153 -24.76 13.74 -1.82
N ASN A 154 -23.71 13.20 -2.46
CA ASN A 154 -23.48 13.34 -3.89
C ASN A 154 -23.39 14.81 -4.36
N GLU A 155 -24.13 15.15 -5.41
CA GLU A 155 -24.15 16.49 -6.02
C GLU A 155 -25.27 17.37 -5.43
N LEU A 156 -25.93 16.91 -4.36
CA LEU A 156 -26.95 17.70 -3.68
C LEU A 156 -26.30 18.84 -2.90
N VAL A 157 -26.96 19.99 -2.90
CA VAL A 157 -26.56 21.15 -2.11
C VAL A 157 -27.63 21.49 -1.09
N CYS A 158 -27.22 22.14 0.00
CA CYS A 158 -28.17 22.58 1.01
C CYS A 158 -28.84 23.89 0.58
N LEU A 159 -30.08 23.79 0.09
CA LEU A 159 -30.88 24.91 -0.37
C LEU A 159 -32.13 25.02 0.50
N SER A 160 -32.38 26.22 1.03
CA SER A 160 -33.54 26.49 1.89
C SER A 160 -33.67 25.50 3.06
N GLY A 161 -32.53 25.08 3.64
CA GLY A 161 -32.48 24.14 4.76
C GLY A 161 -32.74 22.68 4.40
N THR A 162 -32.80 22.32 3.11
CA THR A 162 -32.97 20.94 2.65
C THR A 162 -31.99 20.58 1.52
N CYS A 163 -31.57 19.32 1.46
CA CYS A 163 -30.69 18.85 0.38
C CYS A 163 -31.47 18.73 -0.93
N GLN A 164 -31.05 19.46 -1.95
CA GLN A 164 -31.71 19.53 -3.26
C GLN A 164 -30.69 19.53 -4.38
N ASN A 165 -31.12 19.13 -5.58
CA ASN A 165 -30.29 19.28 -6.78
C ASN A 165 -30.30 20.76 -7.20
N PRO A 166 -29.15 21.44 -7.29
CA PRO A 166 -29.10 22.86 -7.65
C PRO A 166 -29.61 23.15 -9.07
N LEU A 167 -29.64 22.14 -9.95
CA LEU A 167 -30.08 22.26 -11.33
C LEU A 167 -31.58 21.98 -11.52
N GLY A 168 -32.30 21.64 -10.45
CA GLY A 168 -33.73 21.30 -10.51
C GLY A 168 -34.02 19.96 -11.20
N TYR A 169 -35.30 19.60 -11.28
CA TYR A 169 -35.80 18.53 -12.14
C TYR A 169 -35.90 19.10 -13.55
N CYS A 170 -35.15 18.57 -14.51
CA CYS A 170 -35.37 18.83 -15.95
C CYS A 170 -36.72 18.26 -16.39
#